data_AF-A0A7G9FMX2-F1
#
_entry.id   AF-A0A7G9FMX2-F1
#
_cell.length_a   1.000
_cell.length_b   1.000
_cell.length_c   1.000
_cell.angle_alpha   90.00
_cell.angle_beta   90.00
_cell.angle_gamma   90.00
#
_symmetry.space_group_name_H-M   'P 1'
#
loop_
_entity.id
_entity.type
_entity.pdbx_description
1 polymer ?
#
loop_
_entity_poly.entity_id
_entity_poly.type
_entity_poly.pdbx_seq_one_letter_code
_entity_poly.pdbx_strand_id
1 'polypeptide(L)'
;MTRRYFPIGVINLVTNGILLPKMDEEFWDICHAQQIDVCPTKYPIKVDYKNLEKKAEEKRVKYHYFGDATGCMWTHKVIDISGSRFENCSFMYCPNANLCPVLKHGKIFPCPTARHIDKFNKAYNTELHICEKDYIDIYKIDKLEDIMNFLTKPIPFCRYCNTPAIKETDWGISKGDIAEWT
;
A
#
# COMPACT_ATOMS: atom_id res chain seq x y z
N MET A 1 13.65 11.85 -11.47
CA MET A 1 14.42 10.58 -11.62
C MET A 1 13.56 9.46 -12.17
N THR A 2 12.38 9.13 -11.60
CA THR A 2 11.53 8.01 -12.05
C THR A 2 11.16 8.05 -13.54
N ARG A 3 10.63 9.17 -14.04
CA ARG A 3 10.27 9.33 -15.47
C ARG A 3 11.42 9.07 -16.44
N ARG A 4 12.66 9.36 -16.05
CA ARG A 4 13.86 9.08 -16.87
C ARG A 4 14.08 7.57 -17.07
N TYR A 5 13.87 6.77 -16.03
CA TYR A 5 14.08 5.32 -16.08
C TYR A 5 12.83 4.54 -16.50
N PHE A 6 11.64 5.15 -16.37
CA PHE A 6 10.35 4.59 -16.79
C PHE A 6 9.64 5.53 -17.77
N PRO A 7 10.17 5.72 -19.00
CA PRO A 7 9.69 6.75 -19.92
C PRO A 7 8.23 6.53 -20.34
N ILE A 8 7.81 5.28 -20.49
CA ILE A 8 6.45 4.90 -20.93
C ILE A 8 5.53 4.51 -19.78
N GLY A 9 6.06 4.34 -18.56
CA GLY A 9 5.27 3.86 -17.43
C GLY A 9 4.26 4.91 -16.94
N VAL A 10 3.10 4.46 -16.49
CA VAL A 10 2.16 5.32 -15.77
C VAL A 10 2.71 5.57 -14.36
N ILE A 11 2.82 6.83 -13.97
CA ILE A 11 3.26 7.22 -12.62
C ILE A 11 2.05 7.82 -11.92
N ASN A 12 1.49 7.08 -10.96
CA ASN A 12 0.35 7.53 -10.17
C ASN A 12 0.81 8.03 -8.79
N LEU A 13 0.44 9.27 -8.45
CA LEU A 13 0.50 9.78 -7.09
C LEU A 13 -0.82 9.46 -6.38
N VAL A 14 -0.88 8.31 -5.73
CA VAL A 14 -2.03 7.91 -4.93
C VAL A 14 -2.00 8.62 -3.57
N THR A 15 -3.10 9.28 -3.19
CA THR A 15 -3.17 10.10 -1.97
C THR A 15 -4.57 10.09 -1.36
N ASN A 16 -4.69 10.46 -0.07
CA ASN A 16 -5.98 10.72 0.57
C ASN A 16 -6.51 12.15 0.31
N GLY A 17 -5.75 12.98 -0.42
CA GLY A 17 -6.16 14.31 -0.87
C GLY A 17 -6.07 15.43 0.17
N ILE A 18 -5.87 15.13 1.46
CA ILE A 18 -5.90 16.14 2.55
C ILE A 18 -4.88 17.26 2.37
N LEU A 19 -3.70 16.93 1.84
CA LEU A 19 -2.60 17.90 1.65
C LEU A 19 -2.55 18.51 0.25
N LEU A 20 -3.32 18.00 -0.72
CA LEU A 20 -3.33 18.54 -2.09
C LEU A 20 -3.65 20.04 -2.16
N PRO A 21 -4.60 20.59 -1.37
CA PRO A 21 -4.88 22.02 -1.38
C PRO A 21 -3.71 22.90 -0.90
N LYS A 22 -2.75 22.30 -0.16
CA LYS A 22 -1.58 22.99 0.40
C LYS A 22 -0.35 22.87 -0.50
N MET A 23 -0.42 22.09 -1.58
CA MET A 23 0.69 21.97 -2.51
C MET A 23 0.85 23.25 -3.33
N ASP A 24 2.09 23.70 -3.42
CA ASP A 24 2.50 24.88 -4.17
C ASP A 24 2.39 24.68 -5.69
N GLU A 25 2.64 25.74 -6.43
CA GLU A 25 2.56 25.74 -7.89
C GLU A 25 3.65 24.87 -8.51
N GLU A 26 4.84 24.83 -7.90
CA GLU A 26 5.96 24.00 -8.34
C GLU A 26 5.58 22.52 -8.39
N PHE A 27 4.87 22.02 -7.37
CA PHE A 27 4.37 20.65 -7.36
C PHE A 27 3.50 20.34 -8.59
N TRP A 28 2.54 21.20 -8.92
CA TRP A 28 1.63 20.97 -10.06
C TRP A 28 2.37 21.05 -11.39
N ASP A 29 3.29 22.01 -11.51
CA ASP A 29 4.11 22.18 -12.71
C ASP A 29 5.02 20.95 -12.94
N ILE A 30 5.59 20.38 -11.87
CA ILE A 30 6.34 19.12 -11.93
C ILE A 30 5.43 17.96 -12.31
N CYS A 31 4.24 17.84 -11.73
CA CYS A 31 3.29 16.79 -12.09
C CYS A 31 2.95 16.82 -13.58
N HIS A 32 2.70 18.01 -14.14
CA HIS A 32 2.45 18.19 -15.56
C HIS A 32 3.68 17.81 -16.39
N ALA A 33 4.84 18.42 -16.11
CA ALA A 33 6.06 18.23 -16.88
C ALA A 33 6.58 16.78 -16.86
N GLN A 34 6.34 16.05 -15.77
CA GLN A 34 6.77 14.67 -15.61
C GLN A 34 5.68 13.64 -15.94
N GLN A 35 4.49 14.09 -16.39
CA GLN A 35 3.34 13.24 -16.69
C GLN A 35 3.02 12.31 -15.51
N ILE A 36 2.80 12.91 -14.34
CA ILE A 36 2.39 12.24 -13.12
C ILE A 36 0.88 12.45 -12.96
N ASP A 37 0.14 11.35 -12.89
CA ASP A 37 -1.29 11.40 -12.63
C ASP A 37 -1.51 11.60 -11.13
N VAL A 38 -2.37 12.55 -10.75
CA VAL A 38 -2.76 12.76 -9.35
C VAL A 38 -4.04 11.97 -9.08
N CYS A 39 -3.94 10.99 -8.18
CA CYS A 39 -4.95 9.95 -8.01
C CYS A 39 -5.49 9.90 -6.57
N PRO A 40 -6.34 10.85 -6.13
CA PRO A 40 -6.89 10.79 -4.79
C PRO A 40 -7.89 9.64 -4.64
N THR A 41 -7.94 9.05 -3.45
CA THR A 41 -9.04 8.17 -3.04
C THR A 41 -10.05 8.99 -2.26
N LYS A 42 -11.35 8.92 -2.61
CA LYS A 42 -12.40 9.62 -1.87
C LYS A 42 -12.72 8.86 -0.59
N TYR A 43 -12.22 9.36 0.53
CA TYR A 43 -12.63 8.90 1.85
C TYR A 43 -13.82 9.72 2.37
N PRO A 44 -14.58 9.23 3.35
CA PRO A 44 -15.65 9.98 4.02
C PRO A 44 -15.09 11.07 4.95
N ILE A 45 -14.32 11.99 4.37
CA ILE A 45 -13.67 13.12 5.01
C ILE A 45 -13.95 14.39 4.21
N LYS A 46 -13.84 15.55 4.86
CA LYS A 46 -14.08 16.84 4.22
C LYS A 46 -12.89 17.28 3.38
N VAL A 47 -12.89 16.93 2.10
CA VAL A 47 -11.95 17.41 1.07
C VAL A 47 -12.76 17.98 -0.09
N ASP A 48 -12.39 19.19 -0.56
CA ASP A 48 -13.03 19.81 -1.72
C ASP A 48 -12.44 19.28 -3.02
N TYR A 49 -12.88 18.07 -3.41
CA TYR A 49 -12.37 17.42 -4.61
C TYR A 49 -12.74 18.17 -5.90
N LYS A 50 -13.84 18.94 -5.92
CA LYS A 50 -14.24 19.72 -7.10
C LYS A 50 -13.23 20.83 -7.38
N ASN A 51 -12.79 21.53 -6.33
CA ASN A 51 -11.77 22.56 -6.49
C ASN A 51 -10.41 21.94 -6.88
N LEU A 52 -10.10 20.74 -6.37
CA LEU A 52 -8.89 20.01 -6.78
C LEU A 52 -8.92 19.57 -8.24
N GLU A 53 -10.05 19.07 -8.73
CA GLU A 53 -10.27 18.75 -10.15
C GLU A 53 -10.03 19.97 -11.03
N LYS A 54 -10.63 21.12 -10.66
CA LYS A 54 -10.45 22.37 -11.38
C LYS A 54 -8.99 22.84 -11.38
N LYS A 55 -8.31 22.81 -10.22
CA LYS A 55 -6.89 23.18 -10.12
C LYS A 55 -6.02 22.28 -11.00
N ALA A 56 -6.28 20.97 -11.01
CA ALA A 56 -5.55 20.03 -11.84
C ALA A 56 -5.78 20.28 -13.34
N GLU A 57 -7.03 20.59 -13.74
CA GLU A 57 -7.38 20.95 -15.12
C GLU A 57 -6.66 22.23 -15.56
N GLU A 58 -6.71 23.30 -14.75
CA GLU A 58 -5.99 24.56 -15.00
C GLU A 58 -4.48 24.32 -15.18
N LYS A 59 -3.93 23.38 -14.42
CA LYS A 59 -2.52 22.96 -14.47
C LYS A 59 -2.21 21.90 -15.51
N ARG A 60 -3.20 21.44 -16.27
CA ARG A 60 -3.07 20.36 -17.26
C ARG A 60 -2.46 19.08 -16.67
N VAL A 61 -2.75 18.80 -15.41
CA VAL A 61 -2.38 17.59 -14.69
C VAL A 61 -3.52 16.59 -14.82
N LYS A 62 -3.21 15.36 -15.25
CA LYS A 62 -4.22 14.31 -15.31
C LYS A 62 -4.64 13.95 -13.88
N TYR A 63 -5.93 14.06 -13.62
CA TYR A 63 -6.53 13.82 -12.31
C TYR A 63 -7.68 12.83 -12.45
N HIS A 64 -7.66 11.77 -11.65
CA HIS A 64 -8.72 10.77 -11.63
C HIS A 64 -8.77 10.08 -10.28
N TYR A 65 -9.94 9.61 -9.85
CA TYR A 65 -10.04 8.93 -8.56
C TYR A 65 -9.44 7.53 -8.62
N PHE A 66 -8.57 7.21 -7.65
CA PHE A 66 -8.05 5.85 -7.48
C PHE A 66 -9.12 4.91 -6.94
N GLY A 67 -10.06 5.44 -6.16
CA GLY A 67 -11.21 4.74 -5.62
C GLY A 67 -12.18 5.71 -4.95
N ASP A 68 -13.41 5.23 -4.73
CA ASP A 68 -14.42 5.92 -3.93
C ASP A 68 -14.82 5.02 -2.77
N ALA A 69 -14.43 5.43 -1.57
CA ALA A 69 -14.71 4.73 -0.32
C ALA A 69 -15.97 5.29 0.36
N THR A 70 -16.66 6.24 -0.27
CA THR A 70 -17.89 6.85 0.26
C THR A 70 -19.01 5.82 0.22
N GLY A 71 -19.52 5.43 1.40
CA GLY A 71 -20.58 4.43 1.50
C GLY A 71 -20.13 2.98 1.27
N CYS A 72 -18.82 2.74 1.18
CA CYS A 72 -18.25 1.39 1.13
C CYS A 72 -17.62 1.04 2.47
N MET A 73 -17.71 -0.23 2.88
CA MET A 73 -16.88 -0.75 3.97
C MET A 73 -15.46 -0.98 3.46
N TRP A 74 -14.49 -1.06 4.37
CA TRP A 74 -13.12 -1.43 4.04
C TRP A 74 -12.80 -2.83 4.55
N THR A 75 -12.08 -3.58 3.72
CA THR A 75 -11.61 -4.92 4.03
C THR A 75 -10.31 -4.82 4.80
N HIS A 76 -10.35 -5.18 6.09
CA HIS A 76 -9.15 -5.15 6.94
C HIS A 76 -8.53 -6.55 7.09
N LYS A 77 -7.20 -6.61 7.15
CA LYS A 77 -6.49 -7.87 7.41
C LYS A 77 -6.48 -8.14 8.91
N VAL A 78 -6.77 -9.38 9.27
CA VAL A 78 -6.68 -9.86 10.64
C VAL A 78 -5.31 -10.52 10.87
N ILE A 79 -4.65 -10.13 11.95
CA ILE A 79 -3.34 -10.59 12.38
C ILE A 79 -3.52 -11.69 13.43
N ASP A 80 -3.01 -12.88 13.14
CA ASP A 80 -2.87 -13.94 14.13
C ASP A 80 -1.50 -13.82 14.81
N ILE A 81 -1.48 -13.23 16.00
CA ILE A 81 -0.24 -13.00 16.78
C ILE A 81 0.48 -14.32 17.11
N SER A 82 -0.24 -15.43 17.22
CA SER A 82 0.39 -16.72 17.55
C SER A 82 1.38 -17.18 16.47
N GLY A 83 1.18 -16.74 15.22
CA GLY A 83 1.98 -17.18 14.08
C GLY A 83 1.91 -18.68 13.83
N SER A 84 0.86 -19.36 14.31
CA SER A 84 0.72 -20.82 14.22
C SER A 84 0.14 -21.30 12.89
N ARG A 85 -0.22 -20.37 12.00
CA ARG A 85 -0.86 -20.72 10.72
C ARG A 85 0.15 -21.24 9.70
N PHE A 86 -0.33 -22.15 8.86
CA PHE A 86 0.43 -22.59 7.69
C PHE A 86 0.47 -21.50 6.62
N GLU A 87 1.67 -21.08 6.23
CA GLU A 87 1.93 -19.94 5.35
C GLU A 87 1.24 -20.09 3.99
N ASN A 88 1.28 -21.31 3.43
CA ASN A 88 0.68 -21.61 2.14
C ASN A 88 -0.84 -21.38 2.18
N CYS A 89 -1.52 -21.80 3.25
CA CYS A 89 -2.96 -21.57 3.39
C CYS A 89 -3.25 -20.06 3.46
N SER A 90 -2.52 -19.33 4.31
CA SER A 90 -2.71 -17.89 4.43
C SER A 90 -2.48 -17.16 3.10
N PHE A 91 -1.48 -17.57 2.33
CA PHE A 91 -1.17 -17.02 1.02
C PHE A 91 -2.22 -17.35 -0.06
N MET A 92 -2.67 -18.61 -0.15
CA MET A 92 -3.66 -19.02 -1.17
C MET A 92 -4.99 -18.27 -1.06
N TYR A 93 -5.39 -17.88 0.16
CA TYR A 93 -6.60 -17.06 0.40
C TYR A 93 -6.32 -15.55 0.47
N CYS A 94 -5.11 -15.09 0.18
CA CYS A 94 -4.77 -13.67 0.27
C CYS A 94 -5.29 -12.91 -0.95
N PRO A 95 -6.20 -11.92 -0.79
CA PRO A 95 -6.70 -11.13 -1.91
C PRO A 95 -5.61 -10.23 -2.52
N ASN A 96 -4.50 -10.02 -1.80
CA ASN A 96 -3.39 -9.15 -2.23
C ASN A 96 -2.17 -9.95 -2.71
N ALA A 97 -2.27 -11.27 -2.87
CA ALA A 97 -1.18 -12.06 -3.43
C ALA A 97 -0.81 -11.52 -4.82
N ASN A 98 0.48 -11.26 -5.05
CA ASN A 98 1.02 -10.68 -6.29
C ASN A 98 0.59 -9.24 -6.64
N LEU A 99 -0.15 -8.53 -5.78
CA LEU A 99 -0.72 -7.22 -6.14
C LEU A 99 0.03 -6.01 -5.56
N CYS A 100 0.66 -6.14 -4.39
CA CYS A 100 1.19 -5.00 -3.66
C CYS A 100 2.63 -5.20 -3.16
N PRO A 101 3.60 -5.47 -4.06
CA PRO A 101 5.00 -5.51 -3.66
C PRO A 101 5.46 -4.15 -3.15
N VAL A 102 6.28 -4.15 -2.10
CA VAL A 102 6.80 -2.94 -1.45
C VAL A 102 8.32 -2.94 -1.53
N LEU A 103 8.88 -1.93 -2.20
CA LEU A 103 10.31 -1.65 -2.22
C LEU A 103 10.66 -0.66 -1.10
N LYS A 104 11.53 -1.04 -0.17
CA LYS A 104 12.03 -0.14 0.87
C LYS A 104 13.45 -0.52 1.30
N HIS A 105 14.36 0.45 1.27
CA HIS A 105 15.80 0.29 1.58
C HIS A 105 16.47 -0.84 0.79
N GLY A 106 16.26 -0.89 -0.53
CA GLY A 106 16.82 -1.92 -1.41
C GLY A 106 16.15 -3.30 -1.30
N LYS A 107 15.14 -3.45 -0.43
CA LYS A 107 14.47 -4.74 -0.22
C LYS A 107 13.05 -4.73 -0.78
N ILE A 108 12.70 -5.74 -1.55
CA ILE A 108 11.33 -6.00 -2.02
C ILE A 108 10.66 -6.99 -1.07
N PHE A 109 9.49 -6.60 -0.56
CA PHE A 109 8.59 -7.44 0.21
C PHE A 109 7.34 -7.72 -0.63
N PRO A 110 6.71 -8.90 -0.53
CA PRO A 110 5.54 -9.22 -1.34
C PRO A 110 4.27 -8.47 -0.90
N CYS A 111 4.25 -7.93 0.32
CA CYS A 111 3.11 -7.16 0.82
C CYS A 111 3.50 -6.08 1.83
N PRO A 112 2.67 -5.01 1.99
CA PRO A 112 2.91 -3.96 2.97
C PRO A 112 2.79 -4.43 4.43
N THR A 113 1.98 -5.45 4.71
CA THR A 113 1.78 -5.99 6.07
C THR A 113 3.10 -6.51 6.64
N ALA A 114 3.75 -7.42 5.92
CA ALA A 114 5.07 -7.93 6.28
C ALA A 114 6.09 -6.81 6.37
N ARG A 115 6.10 -5.89 5.38
CA ARG A 115 7.05 -4.78 5.42
C ARG A 115 6.91 -3.94 6.67
N HIS A 116 5.70 -3.58 7.07
CA HIS A 116 5.47 -2.55 8.08
C HIS A 116 5.09 -3.09 9.46
N ILE A 117 5.32 -4.39 9.72
CA ILE A 117 4.95 -5.01 10.99
C ILE A 117 5.65 -4.36 12.20
N ASP A 118 6.80 -3.73 12.00
CA ASP A 118 7.50 -2.94 13.02
C ASP A 118 6.61 -1.87 13.67
N LYS A 119 5.69 -1.28 12.89
CA LYS A 119 4.73 -0.30 13.40
C LYS A 119 3.70 -0.94 14.32
N PHE A 120 3.20 -2.12 13.96
CA PHE A 120 2.25 -2.88 14.78
C PHE A 120 2.90 -3.33 16.08
N ASN A 121 4.10 -3.92 15.99
CA ASN A 121 4.90 -4.32 17.15
C ASN A 121 5.11 -3.15 18.11
N LYS A 122 5.49 -1.98 17.59
CA LYS A 122 5.68 -0.77 18.40
C LYS A 122 4.38 -0.27 19.03
N ALA A 123 3.25 -0.30 18.31
CA ALA A 123 1.98 0.20 18.79
C ALA A 123 1.39 -0.68 19.91
N TYR A 124 1.60 -1.99 19.83
CA TYR A 124 0.93 -2.98 20.67
C TYR A 124 1.86 -3.80 21.58
N ASN A 125 3.16 -3.45 21.60
CA ASN A 125 4.18 -4.18 22.35
C ASN A 125 4.19 -5.68 22.04
N THR A 126 4.16 -6.01 20.74
CA THR A 126 4.18 -7.39 20.23
C THR A 126 5.50 -7.70 19.52
N GLU A 127 5.77 -8.99 19.27
CA GLU A 127 7.03 -9.47 18.70
C GLU A 127 6.80 -10.32 17.43
N LEU A 128 6.11 -9.76 16.43
CA LEU A 128 5.97 -10.42 15.13
C LEU A 128 7.24 -10.21 14.31
N HIS A 129 7.94 -11.29 14.01
CA HIS A 129 9.27 -11.21 13.41
C HIS A 129 9.27 -11.41 11.89
N ILE A 130 10.14 -10.65 11.24
CA ILE A 130 10.54 -10.80 9.84
C ILE A 130 11.90 -11.50 9.80
N CYS A 131 12.11 -12.39 8.85
CA CYS A 131 13.38 -13.07 8.59
C CYS A 131 13.89 -12.79 7.16
N GLU A 132 15.10 -13.26 6.86
CA GLU A 132 15.74 -13.07 5.53
C GLU A 132 14.96 -13.70 4.36
N LYS A 133 14.02 -14.61 4.64
CA LYS A 133 13.16 -15.24 3.62
C LYS A 133 11.88 -14.44 3.33
N ASP A 134 11.62 -13.36 4.07
CA ASP A 134 10.42 -12.52 3.91
C ASP A 134 10.61 -11.36 2.91
N TYR A 135 11.82 -11.22 2.37
CA TYR A 135 12.16 -10.20 1.40
C TYR A 135 13.29 -10.67 0.48
N ILE A 136 13.48 -9.93 -0.60
CA ILE A 136 14.66 -10.06 -1.47
C ILE A 136 15.39 -8.72 -1.52
N ASP A 137 16.71 -8.77 -1.56
CA ASP A 137 17.58 -7.59 -1.67
C ASP A 137 17.95 -7.38 -3.14
N ILE A 138 17.48 -6.29 -3.75
CA ILE A 138 17.66 -6.03 -5.20
C ILE A 138 19.13 -5.88 -5.60
N TYR A 139 20.03 -5.64 -4.64
CA TYR A 139 21.47 -5.55 -4.89
C TYR A 139 22.17 -6.92 -4.88
N LYS A 140 21.46 -7.99 -4.53
CA LYS A 140 21.97 -9.37 -4.46
C LYS A 140 21.32 -10.29 -5.50
N ILE A 141 20.60 -9.72 -6.46
CA ILE A 141 19.83 -10.47 -7.47
C ILE A 141 20.38 -10.14 -8.84
N ASP A 142 20.56 -11.17 -9.66
CA ASP A 142 21.04 -11.04 -11.04
C ASP A 142 19.91 -11.12 -12.07
N LYS A 143 18.83 -11.86 -11.77
CA LYS A 143 17.76 -12.16 -12.73
C LYS A 143 16.40 -11.65 -12.26
N LEU A 144 15.66 -11.03 -13.17
CA LEU A 144 14.27 -10.62 -12.94
C LEU A 144 13.37 -11.81 -12.52
N GLU A 145 13.63 -12.99 -13.05
CA GLU A 145 12.88 -14.20 -12.74
C GLU A 145 12.90 -14.54 -11.24
N ASP A 146 14.00 -14.25 -10.53
CA ASP A 146 14.10 -14.48 -9.09
C ASP A 146 13.12 -13.59 -8.32
N ILE A 147 12.93 -12.34 -8.78
CA ILE A 147 11.94 -11.41 -8.22
C ILE A 147 10.53 -11.94 -8.46
N MET A 148 10.22 -12.36 -9.69
CA MET A 148 8.89 -12.87 -10.05
C MET A 148 8.56 -14.16 -9.30
N ASN A 149 9.51 -15.08 -9.20
CA ASN A 149 9.37 -16.34 -8.45
C ASN A 149 9.21 -16.12 -6.95
N PHE A 150 9.87 -15.10 -6.39
CA PHE A 150 9.68 -14.73 -5.00
C PHE A 150 8.29 -14.17 -4.73
N LEU A 151 7.82 -13.22 -5.55
CA LEU A 151 6.53 -12.56 -5.34
C LEU A 151 5.33 -13.52 -5.41
N THR A 152 5.47 -14.59 -6.21
CA THR A 152 4.45 -15.62 -6.45
C THR A 152 4.40 -16.73 -5.40
N LYS A 153 5.19 -16.63 -4.33
CA LYS A 153 5.27 -17.64 -3.27
C LYS A 153 4.92 -17.05 -1.89
N PRO A 154 4.42 -17.88 -0.96
CA PRO A 154 4.31 -17.49 0.43
C PRO A 154 5.68 -17.19 1.02
N ILE A 155 5.69 -16.29 1.99
CA ILE A 155 6.83 -15.99 2.84
C ILE A 155 6.54 -16.48 4.27
N PRO A 156 7.57 -16.78 5.10
CA PRO A 156 7.38 -17.16 6.51
C PRO A 156 6.41 -16.26 7.29
N PHE A 157 6.43 -14.96 7.04
CA PHE A 157 5.56 -13.99 7.69
C PHE A 157 4.06 -14.24 7.43
N CYS A 158 3.70 -14.92 6.35
CA CYS A 158 2.30 -15.26 6.04
C CYS A 158 1.63 -16.06 7.18
N ARG A 159 2.39 -16.72 8.07
CA ARG A 159 1.88 -17.39 9.27
C ARG A 159 1.10 -16.48 10.23
N TYR A 160 1.38 -15.17 10.19
CA TYR A 160 0.70 -14.17 11.01
C TYR A 160 -0.56 -13.60 10.34
N CYS A 161 -0.88 -13.99 9.11
CA CYS A 161 -2.05 -13.48 8.38
C CYS A 161 -3.24 -14.43 8.54
N ASN A 162 -4.32 -13.99 9.19
CA ASN A 162 -5.56 -14.75 9.30
C ASN A 162 -6.52 -14.40 8.14
N THR A 163 -6.15 -14.80 6.92
CA THR A 163 -6.91 -14.45 5.72
C THR A 163 -8.36 -14.94 5.70
N PRO A 164 -8.73 -16.12 6.25
CA PRO A 164 -10.14 -16.51 6.35
C PRO A 164 -10.97 -15.65 7.31
N ALA A 165 -10.32 -14.92 8.22
CA ALA A 165 -10.98 -14.05 9.19
C ALA A 165 -11.02 -12.58 8.75
N ILE A 166 -10.65 -12.27 7.50
CA ILE A 166 -10.80 -10.92 6.94
C ILE A 166 -12.21 -10.41 7.22
N LYS A 167 -12.31 -9.22 7.83
CA LYS A 167 -13.58 -8.58 8.14
C LYS A 167 -13.77 -7.35 7.27
N GLU A 168 -15.03 -7.03 7.02
CA GLU A 168 -15.42 -5.72 6.53
C GLU A 168 -15.70 -4.84 7.74
N THR A 169 -15.22 -3.61 7.72
CA THR A 169 -15.45 -2.63 8.78
C THR A 169 -15.81 -1.30 8.16
N ASP A 170 -16.62 -0.48 8.84
CA ASP A 170 -16.90 0.87 8.39
C ASP A 170 -15.63 1.74 8.43
N TRP A 171 -15.57 2.73 7.55
CA TRP A 171 -14.55 3.77 7.67
C TRP A 171 -14.80 4.59 8.93
N GLY A 172 -13.76 4.79 9.72
CA GLY A 172 -13.86 5.55 10.95
C GLY A 172 -12.50 5.82 11.57
N ILE A 173 -12.53 6.52 12.70
CA ILE A 173 -11.35 6.75 13.52
C ILE A 173 -11.14 5.49 14.37
N SER A 174 -9.96 4.88 14.25
CA SER A 174 -9.55 3.75 15.08
C SER A 174 -9.54 4.14 16.56
N LYS A 175 -9.98 3.23 17.42
CA LYS A 175 -9.87 3.37 18.88
C LYS A 175 -8.46 3.08 19.38
N GLY A 176 -7.60 2.56 18.51
CA GLY A 176 -6.25 2.14 18.84
C GLY A 176 -6.22 0.84 19.65
N ASP A 177 -7.30 0.06 19.64
CA ASP A 177 -7.36 -1.24 20.33
C ASP A 177 -6.72 -2.31 19.43
N ILE A 178 -5.94 -3.22 20.01
CA ILE A 178 -5.32 -4.33 19.28
C ILE A 178 -6.37 -5.24 18.64
N ALA A 179 -7.56 -5.37 19.26
CA ALA A 179 -8.67 -6.18 18.78
C ALA A 179 -9.25 -5.68 17.44
N GLU A 180 -8.96 -4.43 17.05
CA GLU A 180 -9.32 -3.92 15.71
C GLU A 180 -8.48 -4.59 14.60
N TRP A 181 -7.40 -5.27 14.95
CA TRP A 181 -6.42 -5.83 14.01
C TRP A 181 -6.21 -7.33 14.17
N THR A 182 -6.73 -7.97 15.24
CA THR A 182 -6.53 -9.38 15.58
C THR A 182 -7.81 -10.21 15.60
#